data_AF-A0A346Y397-F1
#
_entry.id   AF-A0A346Y397-F1
#
_cell.length_a   1.000
_cell.length_b   1.000
_cell.length_c   1.000
_cell.angle_alpha   90.00
_cell.angle_beta   90.00
_cell.angle_gamma   90.00
#
_symmetry.space_group_name_H-M   'P 1'
#
loop_
_entity.id
_entity.type
_entity.pdbx_description
1 polymer ?
#
loop_
_entity_poly.entity_id
_entity_poly.type
_entity_poly.pdbx_seq_one_letter_code
_entity_poly.pdbx_strand_id
1 'polypeptide(L)'
;MITNLLRQVAPWILRAAHDIGLAAWFGGAYFGAVSLNGASREVEDPTQRSRVANAGWFRWAAIVPVAIGAHLVGGVGLLAHQDHDDSGTERTVALLRAGVLGTAMLATLESGRLGRKVAAAGDVPVATAVRPIADTPAEVASCQRRLRVLQWVIPAATASLVVIDAWQSSRSGTRPAPREWLRGR
;
A
#
# COMPACT_ATOMS: atom_id res chain seq x y z
N MET A 1 -24.48 0.53 11.39
CA MET A 1 -23.80 0.72 12.69
C MET A 1 -22.47 1.45 12.53
N ILE A 2 -21.50 0.93 11.75
CA ILE A 2 -20.19 1.59 11.52
C ILE A 2 -20.32 2.99 10.91
N THR A 3 -21.17 3.18 9.91
CA THR A 3 -21.35 4.49 9.25
C THR A 3 -21.87 5.57 10.19
N ASN A 4 -22.73 5.22 11.16
CA ASN A 4 -23.23 6.16 12.18
C ASN A 4 -22.15 6.57 13.18
N LEU A 5 -21.21 5.66 13.49
CA LEU A 5 -20.05 5.98 14.32
C LEU A 5 -19.09 6.92 13.58
N LEU A 6 -18.82 6.64 12.31
CA LEU A 6 -17.92 7.47 11.50
C LEU A 6 -18.47 8.88 11.28
N ARG A 7 -19.79 9.05 11.23
CA ARG A 7 -20.43 10.39 11.18
C ARG A 7 -20.14 11.29 12.39
N GLN A 8 -19.72 10.71 13.52
CA GLN A 8 -19.36 11.46 14.72
C GLN A 8 -17.87 11.89 14.71
N VAL A 9 -17.07 11.36 13.78
CA VAL A 9 -15.65 11.66 13.65
C VAL A 9 -15.48 12.89 12.77
N ALA A 10 -14.64 13.84 13.20
CA ALA A 10 -14.39 15.04 12.41
C ALA A 10 -13.83 14.70 11.01
N PRO A 11 -14.31 15.33 9.92
CA PRO A 11 -13.91 15.00 8.54
C PRO A 11 -12.39 15.05 8.31
N TRP A 12 -11.68 15.96 8.98
CA TRP A 12 -10.23 16.08 8.84
C TRP A 12 -9.48 14.89 9.44
N ILE A 13 -10.01 14.24 10.48
CA ILE A 13 -9.41 13.03 11.08
C ILE A 13 -9.54 11.87 10.09
N LEU A 14 -10.73 11.72 9.49
CA LEU A 14 -10.99 10.70 8.47
C LEU A 14 -10.09 10.90 7.25
N ARG A 15 -9.90 12.15 6.82
CA ARG A 15 -8.96 12.51 5.76
C ARG A 15 -7.51 12.21 6.14
N ALA A 16 -7.07 12.57 7.35
CA ALA A 16 -5.73 12.25 7.81
C ALA A 16 -5.48 10.74 7.84
N ALA A 17 -6.42 9.94 8.37
CA ALA A 17 -6.33 8.48 8.37
C ALA A 17 -6.28 7.91 6.94
N HIS A 18 -7.12 8.45 6.04
CA HIS A 18 -7.17 8.07 4.64
C HIS A 18 -5.82 8.28 3.94
N ASP A 19 -5.26 9.48 4.07
CA ASP A 19 -4.08 9.93 3.33
C ASP A 19 -2.78 9.36 3.93
N ILE A 20 -2.66 9.32 5.26
CA ILE A 20 -1.50 8.68 5.94
C ILE A 20 -1.48 7.17 5.66
N GLY A 21 -2.64 6.52 5.69
CA GLY A 21 -2.75 5.09 5.38
C GLY A 21 -2.25 4.77 3.96
N LEU A 22 -2.69 5.56 2.97
CA LEU A 22 -2.23 5.40 1.59
C LEU A 22 -0.75 5.71 1.43
N ALA A 23 -0.27 6.80 2.04
CA ALA A 23 1.13 7.20 1.99
C ALA A 23 2.06 6.14 2.60
N ALA A 24 1.69 5.56 3.74
CA ALA A 24 2.43 4.46 4.34
C ALA A 24 2.45 3.25 3.41
N TRP A 25 1.30 2.84 2.86
CA TRP A 25 1.22 1.68 1.98
C TRP A 25 2.06 1.85 0.70
N PHE A 26 1.95 3.00 0.02
CA PHE A 26 2.76 3.35 -1.15
C PHE A 26 4.24 3.41 -0.81
N GLY A 27 4.60 4.22 0.19
CA GLY A 27 5.99 4.48 0.57
C GLY A 27 6.72 3.22 1.00
N GLY A 28 6.07 2.37 1.80
CA GLY A 28 6.61 1.08 2.21
C GLY A 28 6.85 0.11 1.07
N ALA A 29 5.89 -0.01 0.14
CA ALA A 29 6.02 -0.87 -1.02
C ALA A 29 7.14 -0.39 -1.96
N TYR A 30 7.21 0.93 -2.20
CA TYR A 30 8.24 1.55 -3.04
C TYR A 30 9.64 1.42 -2.41
N PHE A 31 9.77 1.69 -1.11
CA PHE A 31 11.00 1.48 -0.35
C PHE A 31 11.45 0.01 -0.41
N GLY A 32 10.52 -0.93 -0.25
CA GLY A 32 10.78 -2.37 -0.36
C GLY A 32 11.38 -2.74 -1.72
N ALA A 33 10.77 -2.26 -2.81
CA ALA A 33 11.19 -2.56 -4.17
C ALA A 33 12.56 -1.95 -4.53
N VAL A 34 12.80 -0.69 -4.14
CA VAL A 34 14.02 0.06 -4.51
C VAL A 34 15.16 -0.20 -3.54
N SER A 35 14.92 0.03 -2.25
CA SER A 35 15.97 0.10 -1.24
C SER A 35 16.22 -1.26 -0.60
N LEU A 36 15.18 -1.89 -0.04
CA LEU A 36 15.37 -3.13 0.74
C LEU A 36 15.82 -4.30 -0.13
N ASN A 37 15.16 -4.52 -1.27
CA ASN A 37 15.56 -5.56 -2.21
C ASN A 37 16.91 -5.27 -2.86
N GLY A 38 17.23 -3.99 -3.12
CA GLY A 38 18.52 -3.56 -3.65
C GLY A 38 19.66 -3.84 -2.67
N ALA A 39 19.53 -3.37 -1.42
CA ALA A 39 20.53 -3.53 -0.37
C ALA A 39 20.84 -4.99 -0.02
N SER A 40 19.88 -5.91 -0.22
CA SER A 40 20.12 -7.35 0.00
C SER A 40 21.25 -7.93 -0.85
N ARG A 41 21.67 -7.27 -1.94
CA ARG A 41 22.77 -7.69 -2.80
C ARG A 41 24.14 -7.53 -2.16
N GLU A 42 24.28 -6.59 -1.22
CA GLU A 42 25.53 -6.28 -0.53
C GLU A 42 25.91 -7.36 0.50
N VAL A 43 25.00 -8.27 0.82
CA VAL A 43 25.32 -9.44 1.65
C VAL A 43 26.11 -10.44 0.81
N GLU A 44 27.33 -10.74 1.24
CA GLU A 44 28.29 -11.58 0.52
C GLU A 44 27.77 -13.00 0.29
N ASP A 45 27.29 -13.65 1.37
CA ASP A 45 26.73 -14.99 1.29
C ASP A 45 25.34 -14.97 0.62
N PRO A 46 25.17 -15.59 -0.57
CA PRO A 46 23.91 -15.59 -1.29
C PRO A 46 22.76 -16.29 -0.55
N THR A 47 23.07 -17.22 0.36
CA THR A 47 22.06 -17.91 1.19
C THR A 47 21.45 -16.97 2.23
N GLN A 48 22.15 -15.89 2.58
CA GLN A 48 21.78 -14.95 3.63
C GLN A 48 21.00 -13.73 3.16
N ARG A 49 21.05 -13.44 1.87
CA ARG A 49 20.39 -12.26 1.26
C ARG A 49 18.88 -12.22 1.53
N SER A 50 18.22 -13.36 1.36
CA SER A 50 16.77 -13.48 1.61
C SER A 50 16.45 -13.27 3.09
N ARG A 51 17.24 -13.86 4.00
CA ARG A 51 17.05 -13.74 5.46
C ARG A 51 17.14 -12.29 5.92
N VAL A 52 18.18 -11.57 5.50
CA VAL A 52 18.38 -10.15 5.86
C VAL A 52 17.25 -9.28 5.32
N ALA A 53 16.87 -9.45 4.05
CA ALA A 53 15.78 -8.70 3.45
C ALA A 53 14.44 -8.99 4.15
N ASN A 54 14.13 -10.25 4.43
CA ASN A 54 12.91 -10.66 5.12
C ASN A 54 12.86 -10.13 6.56
N ALA A 55 13.99 -10.08 7.25
CA ALA A 55 14.05 -9.51 8.59
C ALA A 55 13.63 -8.04 8.59
N GLY A 56 14.13 -7.23 7.66
CA GLY A 56 13.68 -5.84 7.49
C GLY A 56 12.22 -5.76 7.05
N TRP A 57 11.85 -6.54 6.04
CA TRP A 57 10.52 -6.50 5.43
C TRP A 57 9.42 -6.87 6.41
N PHE A 58 9.57 -7.92 7.21
CA PHE A 58 8.49 -8.37 8.10
C PHE A 58 8.18 -7.39 9.24
N ARG A 59 9.17 -6.61 9.69
CA ARG A 59 8.94 -5.52 10.65
C ARG A 59 8.02 -4.45 10.04
N TRP A 60 8.26 -4.10 8.78
CA TRP A 60 7.39 -3.19 8.03
C TRP A 60 6.04 -3.82 7.68
N ALA A 61 6.02 -5.07 7.20
CA ALA A 61 4.80 -5.75 6.77
C ALA A 61 3.78 -5.91 7.91
N ALA A 62 4.23 -5.96 9.16
CA ALA A 62 3.36 -6.00 10.34
C ALA A 62 2.44 -4.77 10.46
N ILE A 63 2.86 -3.59 9.96
CA ILE A 63 2.07 -2.36 10.02
C ILE A 63 1.22 -2.12 8.77
N VAL A 64 1.44 -2.87 7.68
CA VAL A 64 0.68 -2.73 6.43
C VAL A 64 -0.83 -2.91 6.62
N PRO A 65 -1.35 -3.88 7.40
CA PRO A 65 -2.78 -3.99 7.66
C PRO A 65 -3.37 -2.75 8.34
N VAL A 66 -2.61 -2.10 9.22
CA VAL A 66 -3.03 -0.86 9.89
C VAL A 66 -3.10 0.29 8.89
N ALA A 67 -2.11 0.41 8.00
CA ALA A 67 -2.10 1.41 6.94
C ALA A 67 -3.29 1.25 5.97
N ILE A 68 -3.54 0.01 5.51
CA ILE A 68 -4.69 -0.32 4.67
C ILE A 68 -6.00 -0.03 5.41
N GLY A 69 -6.11 -0.45 6.68
CA GLY A 69 -7.28 -0.21 7.51
C GLY A 69 -7.57 1.28 7.68
N ALA A 70 -6.56 2.09 7.99
CA ALA A 70 -6.68 3.54 8.11
C ALA A 70 -7.16 4.18 6.79
N HIS A 71 -6.59 3.73 5.66
CA HIS A 71 -7.00 4.19 4.33
C HIS A 71 -8.49 3.90 4.06
N LEU A 72 -8.91 2.64 4.27
CA LEU A 72 -10.28 2.20 4.01
C LEU A 72 -11.30 2.86 4.96
N VAL A 73 -11.01 2.90 6.26
CA VAL A 73 -11.91 3.52 7.26
C VAL A 73 -12.04 5.01 7.01
N GLY A 74 -10.94 5.71 6.74
CA GLY A 74 -10.96 7.12 6.35
C GLY A 74 -11.79 7.36 5.10
N GLY A 75 -11.62 6.53 4.07
CA GLY A 75 -12.38 6.63 2.81
C GLY A 75 -13.88 6.40 2.99
N VAL A 76 -14.27 5.35 3.70
CA VAL A 76 -15.68 5.06 4.01
C VAL A 76 -16.30 6.17 4.87
N GLY A 77 -15.54 6.71 5.84
CA GLY A 77 -16.02 7.81 6.66
C GLY A 77 -16.23 9.09 5.86
N LEU A 78 -15.31 9.43 4.96
CA LEU A 78 -15.46 10.57 4.06
C LEU A 78 -16.68 10.43 3.14
N LEU A 79 -16.89 9.24 2.58
CA LEU A 79 -18.11 8.95 1.79
C LEU A 79 -19.39 9.13 2.61
N ALA A 80 -19.36 8.84 3.92
CA ALA A 80 -20.51 9.02 4.80
C ALA A 80 -20.87 10.49 5.08
N HIS A 81 -19.97 11.42 4.75
CA HIS A 81 -20.11 12.88 4.94
C HIS A 81 -20.37 13.63 3.64
N GLN A 82 -20.33 12.96 2.50
CA GLN A 82 -20.53 13.57 1.19
C GLN A 82 -22.00 13.49 0.79
N ASP A 83 -22.52 14.60 0.28
CA ASP A 83 -23.74 14.57 -0.52
C ASP A 83 -23.42 13.93 -1.87
N HIS A 84 -24.28 13.02 -2.32
CA HIS A 84 -24.06 12.28 -3.56
C HIS A 84 -24.16 13.23 -4.77
N ASP A 85 -23.05 13.36 -5.51
CA ASP A 85 -23.04 14.00 -6.83
C ASP A 85 -23.03 12.90 -7.91
N ASP A 86 -24.15 12.78 -8.64
CA ASP A 86 -24.42 11.71 -9.60
C ASP A 86 -23.91 12.04 -11.02
N SER A 87 -22.85 12.84 -11.15
CA SER A 87 -22.24 13.10 -12.45
C SER A 87 -21.59 11.83 -13.04
N GLY A 88 -21.74 11.64 -14.35
CA GLY A 88 -21.16 10.47 -15.04
C GLY A 88 -19.64 10.37 -14.88
N THR A 89 -18.95 11.51 -14.78
CA THR A 89 -17.50 11.57 -14.54
C THR A 89 -17.11 11.07 -13.15
N GLU A 90 -17.80 11.49 -12.08
CA GLU A 90 -17.53 11.01 -10.72
C GLU A 90 -17.75 9.50 -10.60
N ARG A 91 -18.81 8.98 -11.22
CA ARG A 91 -19.07 7.53 -11.25
C ARG A 91 -17.94 6.74 -11.93
N THR A 92 -17.44 7.21 -13.08
CA THR A 92 -16.31 6.57 -13.76
C THR A 92 -15.06 6.57 -12.88
N VAL A 93 -14.76 7.70 -12.23
CA VAL A 93 -13.58 7.81 -11.34
C VAL A 93 -13.72 6.91 -10.11
N ALA A 94 -14.91 6.82 -9.52
CA ALA A 94 -15.17 5.91 -8.41
C ALA A 94 -14.94 4.45 -8.79
N LEU A 95 -15.41 4.01 -9.97
CA LEU A 95 -15.17 2.66 -10.48
C LEU A 95 -13.68 2.39 -10.74
N LEU A 96 -12.98 3.34 -11.36
CA LEU A 96 -11.53 3.25 -11.59
C LEU A 96 -10.78 3.14 -10.26
N ARG A 97 -11.07 4.00 -9.28
CA ARG A 97 -10.49 3.94 -7.93
C ARG A 97 -10.73 2.57 -7.30
N ALA A 98 -11.97 2.07 -7.33
CA ALA A 98 -12.32 0.78 -6.75
C ALA A 98 -11.52 -0.37 -7.40
N GLY A 99 -11.37 -0.36 -8.73
CA GLY A 99 -10.56 -1.35 -9.46
C GLY A 99 -9.06 -1.28 -9.11
N VAL A 100 -8.50 -0.08 -9.02
CA VAL A 100 -7.10 0.14 -8.62
C VAL A 100 -6.87 -0.29 -7.16
N LEU A 101 -7.78 0.06 -6.26
CA LEU A 101 -7.74 -0.35 -4.85
C LEU A 101 -7.80 -1.88 -4.72
N GLY A 102 -8.73 -2.52 -5.43
CA GLY A 102 -8.85 -3.99 -5.46
C GLY A 102 -7.56 -4.65 -5.97
N THR A 103 -6.95 -4.07 -7.01
CA THR A 103 -5.65 -4.53 -7.54
C THR A 103 -4.55 -4.43 -6.48
N ALA A 104 -4.44 -3.27 -5.80
CA ALA A 104 -3.46 -3.05 -4.75
C ALA A 104 -3.63 -4.06 -3.59
N MET A 105 -4.87 -4.29 -3.15
CA MET A 105 -5.20 -5.24 -2.08
C MET A 105 -4.83 -6.68 -2.46
N LEU A 106 -5.28 -7.15 -3.63
CA LEU A 106 -5.00 -8.50 -4.10
C LEU A 106 -3.50 -8.74 -4.31
N ALA A 107 -2.80 -7.77 -4.91
CA ALA A 107 -1.35 -7.83 -5.10
C ALA A 107 -0.61 -7.88 -3.75
N THR A 108 -1.06 -7.10 -2.76
CA THR A 108 -0.47 -7.08 -1.41
C THR A 108 -0.69 -8.40 -0.68
N LEU A 109 -1.90 -8.97 -0.73
CA LEU A 109 -2.21 -10.27 -0.14
C LEU A 109 -1.37 -11.39 -0.76
N GLU A 110 -1.30 -11.43 -2.09
CA GLU A 110 -0.51 -12.45 -2.81
C GLU A 110 0.99 -12.29 -2.56
N SER A 111 1.50 -11.04 -2.53
CA SER A 111 2.89 -10.75 -2.17
C SER A 111 3.22 -11.26 -0.76
N GLY A 112 2.34 -11.00 0.22
CA GLY A 112 2.51 -11.51 1.58
C GLY A 112 2.51 -13.04 1.64
N ARG A 113 1.62 -13.71 0.90
CA ARG A 113 1.56 -15.17 0.83
C ARG A 113 2.83 -15.78 0.23
N LEU A 114 3.30 -15.22 -0.88
CA LEU A 114 4.52 -15.67 -1.56
C LEU A 114 5.78 -15.37 -0.74
N GLY A 115 5.86 -14.20 -0.10
CA GLY A 115 6.95 -13.83 0.78
C GLY A 115 7.09 -14.79 1.96
N ARG A 116 5.97 -15.19 2.58
CA ARG A 116 5.97 -16.22 3.64
C ARG A 116 6.45 -17.59 3.13
N LYS A 117 6.08 -17.99 1.90
CA LYS A 117 6.60 -19.22 1.29
C LYS A 117 8.10 -19.17 1.08
N VAL A 118 8.64 -18.05 0.57
CA VAL A 118 10.08 -17.86 0.40
C VAL A 118 10.79 -17.89 1.74
N ALA A 119 10.25 -17.24 2.78
CA ALA A 119 10.83 -17.24 4.11
C ALA A 119 10.81 -18.64 4.77
N ALA A 120 9.75 -19.42 4.56
CA ALA A 120 9.64 -20.77 5.10
C ALA A 120 10.65 -21.77 4.49
N ALA A 121 11.18 -21.47 3.29
CA ALA A 121 12.24 -22.28 2.68
C ALA A 121 13.61 -22.12 3.36
N GLY A 122 13.77 -21.15 4.27
CA GLY A 122 15.02 -20.92 4.99
C GLY A 122 16.11 -20.26 4.15
N ASP A 123 17.36 -20.53 4.52
CA ASP A 123 18.55 -19.96 3.88
C ASP A 123 18.85 -20.72 2.58
N VAL A 124 18.35 -20.17 1.47
CA VAL A 124 18.55 -20.69 0.13
C VAL A 124 19.28 -19.65 -0.72
N PRO A 125 20.20 -20.06 -1.61
CA PRO A 125 21.02 -19.12 -2.36
C PRO A 125 20.15 -18.33 -3.35
N VAL A 126 20.20 -17.00 -3.26
CA VAL A 126 19.44 -16.08 -4.13
C VAL A 126 20.30 -14.86 -4.51
N ALA A 127 19.91 -14.14 -5.54
CA ALA A 127 20.56 -12.87 -5.90
C ALA A 127 20.01 -11.70 -5.06
N THR A 128 18.71 -11.72 -4.77
CA THR A 128 18.00 -10.76 -3.89
C THR A 128 16.76 -11.45 -3.31
N ALA A 129 16.00 -10.78 -2.45
CA ALA A 129 14.71 -11.24 -1.97
C ALA A 129 13.71 -11.66 -3.09
N VAL A 130 13.82 -11.09 -4.29
CA VAL A 130 12.90 -11.30 -5.42
C VAL A 130 13.62 -11.80 -6.69
N ARG A 131 14.88 -12.20 -6.58
CA ARG A 131 15.68 -12.66 -7.73
C ARG A 131 16.39 -13.98 -7.42
N PRO A 132 16.04 -15.08 -8.11
CA PRO A 132 16.74 -16.33 -7.97
C PRO A 132 18.04 -16.31 -8.75
N ILE A 133 18.89 -17.27 -8.46
CA ILE A 133 20.07 -17.69 -9.21
C ILE A 133 19.90 -19.15 -9.66
N ALA A 134 20.89 -19.71 -10.36
CA ALA A 134 20.85 -21.08 -10.89
C ALA A 134 20.59 -22.12 -9.78
N ASP A 135 21.21 -21.93 -8.62
CA ASP A 135 21.12 -22.87 -7.49
C ASP A 135 19.87 -22.65 -6.59
N THR A 136 19.02 -21.66 -6.91
CA THR A 136 17.80 -21.42 -6.12
C THR A 136 16.80 -22.55 -6.37
N PRO A 137 16.25 -23.20 -5.32
CA PRO A 137 15.22 -24.23 -5.47
C PRO A 137 14.03 -23.77 -6.32
N ALA A 138 13.51 -24.65 -7.18
CA ALA A 138 12.53 -24.29 -8.20
C ALA A 138 11.26 -23.61 -7.64
N GLU A 139 10.75 -24.08 -6.49
CA GLU A 139 9.59 -23.47 -5.84
C GLU A 139 9.87 -22.04 -5.37
N VAL A 140 11.02 -21.80 -4.74
CA VAL A 140 11.46 -20.47 -4.29
C VAL A 140 11.66 -19.56 -5.49
N ALA A 141 12.33 -20.05 -6.54
CA ALA A 141 12.57 -19.29 -7.75
C ALA A 141 11.26 -18.85 -8.43
N SER A 142 10.24 -19.71 -8.43
CA SER A 142 8.90 -19.37 -8.92
C SER A 142 8.24 -18.26 -8.10
N CYS A 143 8.28 -18.37 -6.77
CA CYS A 143 7.75 -17.35 -5.87
C CYS A 143 8.47 -16.00 -6.06
N GLN A 144 9.80 -16.02 -6.14
CA GLN A 144 10.60 -14.81 -6.34
C GLN A 144 10.32 -14.11 -7.67
N ARG A 145 10.11 -14.87 -8.77
CA ARG A 145 9.72 -14.29 -10.06
C ARG A 145 8.40 -13.53 -9.97
N ARG A 146 7.41 -14.10 -9.26
CA ARG A 146 6.10 -13.45 -9.05
C ARG A 146 6.23 -12.23 -8.14
N LEU A 147 6.98 -12.35 -7.05
CA LEU A 147 7.31 -11.21 -6.17
C LEU A 147 8.02 -10.08 -6.91
N ARG A 148 8.86 -10.40 -7.91
CA ARG A 148 9.53 -9.38 -8.74
C ARG A 148 8.57 -8.52 -9.54
N VAL A 149 7.42 -9.07 -9.92
CA VAL A 149 6.35 -8.32 -10.57
C VAL A 149 5.55 -7.57 -9.52
N LEU A 150 5.12 -8.26 -8.45
CA LEU A 150 4.27 -7.67 -7.41
C LEU A 150 4.92 -6.49 -6.68
N GLN A 151 6.24 -6.49 -6.49
CA GLN A 151 6.96 -5.36 -5.89
C GLN A 151 6.77 -4.05 -6.66
N TRP A 152 6.40 -4.10 -7.95
CA TRP A 152 6.14 -2.91 -8.76
C TRP A 152 4.64 -2.67 -8.98
N VAL A 153 3.83 -3.72 -9.05
CA VAL A 153 2.37 -3.60 -9.15
C VAL A 153 1.79 -2.85 -7.94
N ILE A 154 2.24 -3.18 -6.73
CA ILE A 154 1.74 -2.56 -5.49
C ILE A 154 2.03 -1.04 -5.44
N PRO A 155 3.29 -0.56 -5.58
CA PRO A 155 3.56 0.87 -5.57
C PRO A 155 2.94 1.59 -6.78
N ALA A 156 2.83 0.97 -7.95
CA ALA A 156 2.15 1.59 -9.09
C ALA A 156 0.66 1.78 -8.85
N ALA A 157 -0.03 0.77 -8.30
CA ALA A 157 -1.45 0.85 -7.99
C ALA A 157 -1.72 1.88 -6.88
N THR A 158 -0.93 1.86 -5.81
CA THR A 158 -1.08 2.82 -4.70
C THR A 158 -0.69 4.25 -5.11
N ALA A 159 0.34 4.45 -5.95
CA ALA A 159 0.62 5.75 -6.56
C ALA A 159 -0.53 6.25 -7.44
N SER A 160 -1.18 5.35 -8.18
CA SER A 160 -2.34 5.70 -8.99
C SER A 160 -3.50 6.20 -8.12
N LEU A 161 -3.72 5.59 -6.94
CA LEU A 161 -4.70 6.10 -5.96
C LEU A 161 -4.34 7.52 -5.50
N VAL A 162 -3.06 7.79 -5.20
CA VAL A 162 -2.59 9.14 -4.81
C VAL A 162 -2.90 10.15 -5.92
N VAL A 163 -2.67 9.80 -7.18
CA VAL A 163 -2.98 10.66 -8.34
C VAL A 163 -4.49 10.91 -8.46
N ILE A 164 -5.31 9.87 -8.29
CA ILE A 164 -6.78 10.00 -8.32
C ILE A 164 -7.26 10.93 -7.20
N ASP A 165 -6.72 10.78 -5.98
CA ASP A 165 -7.07 11.61 -4.82
C ASP A 165 -6.67 13.08 -5.00
N ALA A 166 -5.47 13.32 -5.53
CA ALA A 166 -5.00 14.67 -5.85
C ALA A 166 -5.87 15.33 -6.93
N TRP A 167 -6.21 14.58 -7.97
CA TRP A 167 -7.10 15.04 -9.04
C TRP A 167 -8.49 15.41 -8.52
N GLN A 168 -9.10 14.56 -7.68
CA GLN A 168 -10.41 14.86 -7.09
C GLN A 168 -10.36 16.07 -6.17
N SER A 169 -9.32 16.18 -5.35
CA SER A 169 -9.12 17.31 -4.43
C SER A 169 -8.95 18.64 -5.19
N SER A 170 -8.31 18.62 -6.38
CA SER A 170 -8.21 19.80 -7.24
C SER A 170 -9.55 20.27 -7.81
N ARG A 171 -10.53 19.37 -7.98
CA ARG A 171 -11.88 19.67 -8.51
C ARG A 171 -12.86 20.10 -7.44
N SER A 172 -12.75 19.55 -6.23
CA SER A 172 -13.68 19.82 -5.13
C SER A 172 -13.48 21.18 -4.45
N GLY A 173 -12.54 22.00 -4.92
CA GLY A 173 -12.36 23.39 -4.48
C GLY A 173 -11.94 23.55 -3.02
N THR A 174 -11.60 22.44 -2.34
CA THR A 174 -11.27 22.37 -0.91
C THR A 174 -9.91 23.00 -0.64
N ARG A 175 -9.88 24.33 -0.57
CA ARG A 175 -8.98 25.01 0.37
C ARG A 175 -9.48 24.65 1.77
N PRO A 176 -8.72 23.93 2.62
CA PRO A 176 -9.07 23.89 4.02
C PRO A 176 -9.05 25.34 4.51
N ALA A 177 -10.19 25.90 4.88
CA ALA A 177 -10.25 27.23 5.44
C ALA A 177 -9.53 27.18 6.81
N PRO A 178 -8.29 27.69 6.94
CA PRO A 178 -7.55 27.59 8.20
C PRO A 178 -8.10 28.58 9.25
N ARG A 179 -9.05 29.44 8.83
CA ARG A 179 -9.50 30.59 9.60
C ARG A 179 -10.45 30.24 10.74
N GLU A 180 -11.13 29.10 10.67
CA GLU A 180 -12.08 28.68 11.71
C GLU A 180 -11.35 27.96 12.85
N TRP A 181 -10.37 27.11 12.53
CA TRP A 181 -9.54 26.37 13.49
C TRP A 181 -8.61 27.24 14.35
N LEU A 182 -8.19 28.40 13.84
CA LEU A 182 -7.37 29.36 14.58
C LEU A 182 -8.18 30.34 15.44
N ARG A 183 -9.51 30.38 15.27
CA ARG A 183 -10.41 31.21 16.08
C ARG A 183 -11.10 30.28 17.06
N GLY A 184 -10.48 29.99 18.19
CA GLY A 184 -11.06 29.14 19.24
C GLY A 184 -12.46 29.62 19.67
N ARG A 185 -13.49 29.10 19.02
CA ARG A 185 -14.91 29.26 19.34
C ARG A 185 -15.60 27.92 19.12
#